data_AF-A0AAV5L665-F1
#
_entry.id   AF-A0AAV5L665-F1
#
_cell.length_a   1.000
_cell.length_b   1.000
_cell.length_c   1.000
_cell.angle_alpha   90.00
_cell.angle_beta   90.00
_cell.angle_gamma   90.00
#
_symmetry.space_group_name_H-M   'P 1'
#
loop_
_entity.id
_entity.type
_entity.pdbx_description
1 polymer ?
#
loop_
_entity_poly.entity_id
_entity_poly.type
_entity_poly.pdbx_seq_one_letter_code
_entity_poly.pdbx_strand_id
1 'polypeptide(L)'
;MILLLLYVDDMIITGDDIAGVEELKQSFSHKFEMKDLGVLSYFLELEATSSYDGYLLSQVKYASTLVSKAKLSDSRSVFTPLEPNVKLTPMDGSPLSDPTRYWQLIGSLVYLTTTCPNKAYAVHIVSQFMATSCSTHYASVLRIIRYVNGTLFHGLHFSAHSSLELRAHSDADWARDFNDHKSIVGYCLFLVIP
;
A
#
# COMPACT_ATOMS: atom_id res chain seq x y z
N MET A 1 -4.59 -29.97 4.82
CA MET A 1 -4.49 -28.97 3.74
C MET A 1 -3.24 -28.13 3.94
N ILE A 2 -2.41 -28.04 2.91
CA ILE A 2 -1.22 -27.17 2.91
C ILE A 2 -1.45 -26.07 1.88
N LEU A 3 -1.24 -24.83 2.30
CA LEU A 3 -1.29 -23.63 1.48
C LEU A 3 0.11 -23.09 1.30
N LEU A 4 0.45 -22.82 0.04
CA LEU A 4 1.72 -22.26 -0.37
C LEU A 4 1.47 -20.96 -1.14
N LEU A 5 2.00 -19.86 -0.62
CA LEU A 5 2.06 -18.59 -1.33
C LEU A 5 3.51 -18.35 -1.73
N LEU A 6 3.76 -18.25 -3.03
CA LEU A 6 5.09 -18.00 -3.59
C LEU A 6 5.09 -16.65 -4.32
N TYR A 7 6.02 -15.78 -3.98
CA TYR A 7 6.29 -14.53 -4.69
C TYR A 7 7.79 -14.43 -4.97
N VAL A 8 8.18 -14.64 -6.22
CA VAL A 8 9.60 -14.64 -6.65
C VAL A 8 10.42 -15.55 -5.72
N ASP A 9 11.28 -14.98 -4.87
CA ASP A 9 12.16 -15.71 -3.95
C ASP A 9 11.57 -15.85 -2.53
N ASP A 10 10.47 -15.16 -2.23
CA ASP A 10 9.81 -15.18 -0.92
C ASP A 10 8.65 -16.18 -0.91
N MET A 11 8.52 -16.94 0.17
CA MET A 11 7.53 -18.02 0.29
C MET A 11 6.87 -18.03 1.67
N ILE A 12 5.55 -18.15 1.69
CA ILE A 12 4.76 -18.41 2.90
C ILE A 12 4.15 -19.80 2.79
N ILE A 13 4.39 -20.64 3.78
CA ILE A 13 3.78 -21.96 3.93
C ILE A 13 2.90 -21.93 5.17
N THR A 14 1.63 -22.32 5.03
CA THR A 14 0.68 -22.44 6.14
C THR A 14 -0.25 -23.63 5.90
N GLY A 15 -0.95 -24.10 6.92
CA GLY A 15 -1.84 -25.25 6.80
C GLY A 15 -2.32 -25.77 8.14
N ASP A 16 -3.34 -26.62 8.11
CA ASP A 16 -3.84 -27.38 9.27
C ASP A 16 -3.07 -28.70 9.47
N ASP A 17 -2.35 -29.18 8.46
CA ASP A 17 -1.47 -30.35 8.53
C ASP A 17 -0.02 -29.93 8.83
N ILE A 18 0.29 -29.80 10.12
CA ILE A 18 1.62 -29.35 10.60
C ILE A 18 2.72 -30.33 10.19
N ALA A 19 2.44 -31.63 10.20
CA ALA A 19 3.41 -32.65 9.80
C ALA A 19 3.73 -32.53 8.31
N GLY A 20 2.71 -32.38 7.47
CA GLY A 20 2.89 -32.17 6.03
C GLY A 20 3.59 -30.84 5.70
N VAL A 21 3.33 -29.77 6.46
CA VAL A 21 4.06 -28.49 6.32
C VAL A 21 5.56 -28.68 6.59
N GLU A 22 5.90 -29.41 7.65
CA GLU A 22 7.30 -29.67 8.01
C GLU A 22 8.01 -30.57 6.99
N GLU A 23 7.35 -31.62 6.52
CA GLU A 23 7.88 -32.48 5.46
C GLU A 23 8.13 -31.70 4.16
N LEU A 24 7.22 -30.79 3.81
CA LEU A 24 7.36 -29.93 2.62
C LEU A 24 8.51 -28.93 2.79
N LYS A 25 8.66 -28.32 3.96
CA LYS A 25 9.80 -27.45 4.27
C LYS A 25 11.13 -28.19 4.12
N GLN A 26 11.24 -29.40 4.66
CA GLN A 26 12.45 -30.23 4.55
C GLN A 26 12.75 -30.62 3.10
N SER A 27 11.71 -31.01 2.36
CA SER A 27 11.82 -31.36 0.93
C SER A 27 12.33 -30.18 0.09
N PHE A 28 11.86 -28.96 0.36
CA PHE A 28 12.35 -27.76 -0.31
C PHE A 28 13.75 -27.38 0.13
N SER A 29 14.08 -27.48 1.43
CA SER A 29 15.42 -27.19 1.92
C SER A 29 16.49 -28.14 1.37
N HIS A 30 16.12 -29.35 0.97
CA HIS A 30 17.03 -30.26 0.30
C HIS A 30 17.22 -29.94 -1.19
N LYS A 31 16.20 -29.39 -1.85
CA LYS A 31 16.24 -29.12 -3.30
C LYS A 31 16.73 -27.71 -3.63
N PHE A 32 16.51 -26.76 -2.73
CA PHE A 32 16.78 -25.34 -2.91
C PHE A 32 17.54 -24.80 -1.71
N GLU A 33 18.45 -23.86 -1.97
CA GLU A 33 19.10 -23.09 -0.91
C GLU A 33 18.07 -22.11 -0.34
N MET A 34 17.42 -22.50 0.75
CA MET A 34 16.40 -21.69 1.41
C MET A 34 16.70 -21.54 2.90
N LYS A 35 16.19 -20.45 3.47
CA LYS A 35 16.27 -20.18 4.90
C LYS A 35 14.87 -20.10 5.46
N ASP A 36 14.56 -20.95 6.43
CA ASP A 36 13.32 -20.80 7.20
C ASP A 36 13.46 -19.58 8.13
N LEU A 37 12.57 -18.61 7.95
CA LEU A 37 12.49 -17.39 8.76
C LEU A 37 11.57 -17.57 9.98
N GLY A 38 10.95 -18.74 10.13
CA GLY A 38 10.07 -19.08 11.23
C GLY A 38 8.66 -18.53 11.04
N VAL A 39 8.09 -18.00 12.12
CA VAL A 39 6.74 -17.40 12.09
C VAL A 39 6.74 -16.17 11.20
N LEU A 40 5.67 -15.99 10.42
CA LEU A 40 5.48 -14.85 9.53
C LEU A 40 5.63 -13.54 10.32
N SER A 41 6.69 -12.80 10.01
CA SER A 41 7.01 -11.50 10.61
C SER A 41 7.22 -10.42 9.56
N TYR A 42 7.80 -10.77 8.41
CA TYR A 42 8.00 -9.90 7.26
C TYR A 42 7.77 -10.66 5.96
N PHE A 43 7.04 -10.06 5.02
CA PHE A 43 6.87 -10.57 3.66
C PHE A 43 6.57 -9.42 2.71
N LEU A 44 7.32 -9.25 1.62
CA LEU A 44 7.13 -8.14 0.66
C LEU A 44 7.03 -6.77 1.34
N GLU A 45 8.01 -6.44 2.19
CA GLU A 45 8.03 -5.18 2.94
C GLU A 45 6.78 -4.93 3.83
N LEU A 46 5.90 -5.92 3.99
CA LEU A 46 4.81 -5.97 4.96
C LEU A 46 5.33 -6.59 6.24
N GLU A 47 5.14 -5.88 7.33
CA GLU A 47 5.33 -6.37 8.68
C GLU A 47 4.04 -7.06 9.12
N ALA A 48 4.14 -8.30 9.59
CA ALA A 48 3.03 -9.03 10.16
C ALA A 48 3.33 -9.32 11.63
N THR A 49 2.45 -8.87 12.52
CA THR A 49 2.53 -9.20 13.94
C THR A 49 1.32 -10.05 14.29
N SER A 50 1.56 -11.23 14.85
CA SER A 50 0.50 -12.10 15.35
C SER A 50 0.22 -11.81 16.83
N SER A 51 -1.05 -11.88 17.21
CA SER A 51 -1.54 -11.75 18.57
C SER A 51 -2.72 -12.71 18.79
N TYR A 52 -3.18 -12.85 20.03
CA TYR A 52 -4.39 -13.64 20.32
C TYR A 52 -5.64 -13.03 19.68
N ASP A 53 -5.67 -11.72 19.48
CA ASP A 53 -6.78 -10.99 18.87
C ASP A 53 -6.80 -11.06 17.34
N GLY A 54 -5.70 -11.52 16.71
CA GLY A 54 -5.56 -11.56 15.25
C GLY A 54 -4.17 -11.17 14.75
N TYR A 55 -4.11 -10.79 13.46
CA TYR A 55 -2.89 -10.33 12.79
C TYR A 55 -2.94 -8.82 12.53
N LEU A 56 -1.87 -8.11 12.87
CA LEU A 56 -1.66 -6.73 12.47
C LEU A 56 -0.67 -6.68 11.31
N LEU A 57 -1.11 -6.17 10.16
CA LEU A 57 -0.24 -5.87 9.03
C LEU A 57 0.15 -4.39 9.03
N SER A 58 1.44 -4.09 8.99
CA SER A 58 1.98 -2.72 8.91
C SER A 58 3.04 -2.60 7.83
N GLN A 59 3.35 -1.35 7.45
CA GLN A 59 4.43 -1.02 6.51
C GLN A 59 5.30 0.09 7.09
N VAL A 60 5.56 0.07 8.40
CA VAL A 60 6.20 1.21 9.09
C VAL A 60 7.59 1.46 8.53
N LYS A 61 8.38 0.40 8.34
CA LYS A 61 9.74 0.50 7.78
C LYS A 61 9.72 1.05 6.34
N TYR A 62 8.80 0.57 5.52
CA TYR A 62 8.66 1.03 4.14
C TYR A 62 8.25 2.50 4.07
N ALA A 63 7.20 2.88 4.81
CA ALA A 63 6.68 4.24 4.87
C ALA A 63 7.73 5.23 5.41
N SER A 64 8.49 4.84 6.45
CA SER A 64 9.59 5.65 7.00
C SER A 64 10.72 5.85 5.98
N THR A 65 11.03 4.81 5.21
CA THR A 65 12.02 4.89 4.12
C THR A 65 11.54 5.81 3.00
N LEU A 66 10.26 5.77 2.64
CA LEU A 66 9.64 6.67 1.66
C LEU A 66 9.71 8.14 2.12
N VAL A 67 9.33 8.42 3.37
CA VAL A 67 9.42 9.77 3.96
C VAL A 67 10.86 10.29 3.95
N SER A 68 11.81 9.44 4.30
CA SER A 68 13.24 9.76 4.28
C SER A 68 13.75 10.03 2.86
N LYS A 69 13.36 9.20 1.88
CA LYS A 69 13.64 9.41 0.46
C LYS A 69 13.08 10.77 0.01
N ALA A 70 11.89 11.15 0.44
CA ALA A 70 11.31 12.45 0.11
C ALA A 70 11.96 13.64 0.83
N LYS A 71 12.92 13.40 1.75
CA LYS A 71 13.53 14.41 2.64
C LYS A 71 12.50 15.13 3.51
N LEU A 72 11.51 14.39 4.00
CA LEU A 72 10.38 14.91 4.76
C LEU A 72 10.31 14.41 6.21
N SER A 73 11.37 13.78 6.72
CA SER A 73 11.40 13.20 8.07
C SER A 73 11.12 14.24 9.16
N ASP A 74 11.72 15.43 9.05
CA ASP A 74 11.53 16.54 10.01
C ASP A 74 10.35 17.46 9.66
N SER A 75 9.59 17.12 8.62
CA SER A 75 8.48 17.97 8.15
C SER A 75 7.23 17.76 8.98
N ARG A 76 6.48 18.85 9.20
CA ARG A 76 5.20 18.79 9.90
C ARG A 76 4.20 17.93 9.11
N SER A 77 3.59 16.96 9.79
CA SER A 77 2.54 16.14 9.22
C SER A 77 1.29 16.95 8.90
N VAL A 78 0.49 16.43 7.97
CA VAL A 78 -0.81 17.00 7.61
C VAL A 78 -1.89 15.97 7.89
N PHE A 79 -3.11 16.43 8.17
CA PHE A 79 -4.24 15.55 8.53
C PHE A 79 -4.99 14.99 7.31
N THR A 80 -4.78 15.55 6.12
CA THR A 80 -5.43 15.10 4.88
C THR A 80 -4.42 14.88 3.77
N PRO A 81 -4.54 13.79 2.98
CA PRO A 81 -3.60 13.50 1.91
C PRO A 81 -3.72 14.48 0.74
N LEU A 82 -4.90 15.04 0.50
CA LEU A 82 -5.17 16.11 -0.47
C LEU A 82 -5.89 17.29 0.21
N GLU A 83 -5.84 18.45 -0.43
CA GLU A 83 -6.64 19.61 -0.02
C GLU A 83 -8.10 19.42 -0.44
N PRO A 84 -9.07 19.90 0.36
CA PRO A 84 -10.47 19.90 -0.04
C PRO A 84 -10.62 20.69 -1.33
N ASN A 85 -11.33 20.12 -2.31
CA ASN A 85 -11.58 20.73 -3.63
C ASN A 85 -10.34 20.99 -4.49
N VAL A 86 -9.22 20.29 -4.25
CA VAL A 86 -8.06 20.37 -5.14
C VAL A 86 -8.48 19.90 -6.54
N LYS A 87 -8.26 20.74 -7.55
CA LYS A 87 -8.41 20.40 -8.97
C LYS A 87 -7.04 20.51 -9.59
N LEU A 88 -6.42 19.38 -9.88
CA LEU A 88 -5.16 19.34 -10.60
C LEU A 88 -5.47 19.33 -12.09
N THR A 89 -4.92 20.28 -12.82
CA THR A 89 -4.99 20.32 -14.28
C THR A 89 -3.59 20.21 -14.89
N PRO A 90 -3.46 19.70 -16.14
CA PRO A 90 -2.17 19.56 -16.80
C PRO A 90 -1.36 20.85 -16.94
N MET A 91 -2.02 22.01 -16.86
CA MET A 91 -1.44 23.35 -17.03
C MET A 91 -1.19 24.07 -15.71
N ASP A 92 -1.49 23.46 -14.56
CA ASP A 92 -1.33 24.11 -13.26
C ASP A 92 0.13 24.15 -12.85
N GLY A 93 0.88 25.16 -13.31
CA GLY A 93 2.25 25.42 -12.91
C GLY A 93 3.29 25.04 -13.96
N SER A 94 4.56 25.10 -13.57
CA SER A 94 5.70 24.89 -14.46
C SER A 94 5.95 23.40 -14.67
N PRO A 95 6.11 22.92 -15.92
CA PRO A 95 6.55 21.56 -16.20
C PRO A 95 7.84 21.21 -15.46
N LEU A 96 7.93 19.98 -14.95
CA LEU A 96 9.18 19.51 -14.33
C LEU A 96 10.23 19.28 -15.42
N SER A 97 11.43 19.86 -15.24
CA SER A 97 12.56 19.63 -16.14
C SER A 97 13.07 18.19 -16.10
N ASP A 98 12.99 17.55 -14.93
CA ASP A 98 13.28 16.13 -14.72
C ASP A 98 12.18 15.49 -13.84
N PRO A 99 11.26 14.70 -14.42
CA PRO A 99 10.19 14.04 -13.70
C PRO A 99 10.63 12.74 -13.00
N THR A 100 11.90 12.32 -13.09
CA THR A 100 12.38 11.05 -12.52
C THR A 100 12.03 10.93 -11.04
N ARG A 101 12.22 12.01 -10.27
CA ARG A 101 11.92 12.00 -8.84
C ARG A 101 10.43 11.87 -8.56
N TYR A 102 9.59 12.47 -9.40
CA TYR A 102 8.14 12.37 -9.30
C TYR A 102 7.69 10.92 -9.51
N TRP A 103 8.18 10.27 -10.57
CA TRP A 103 7.84 8.87 -10.87
C TRP A 103 8.27 7.89 -9.78
N GLN A 104 9.48 8.06 -9.23
CA GLN A 104 9.97 7.22 -8.13
C GLN A 104 9.08 7.32 -6.88
N LEU A 105 8.66 8.54 -6.53
CA LEU A 105 7.79 8.76 -5.37
C LEU A 105 6.39 8.23 -5.61
N ILE A 106 5.83 8.38 -6.82
CA ILE A 106 4.53 7.80 -7.17
C ILE A 106 4.58 6.27 -7.12
N GLY A 107 5.58 5.64 -7.74
CA GLY A 107 5.72 4.18 -7.67
C GLY A 107 5.78 3.68 -6.22
N SER A 108 6.48 4.41 -5.36
CA SER A 108 6.55 4.08 -3.93
C SER A 108 5.20 4.28 -3.21
N LEU A 109 4.46 5.34 -3.56
CA LEU A 109 3.13 5.61 -3.01
C LEU A 109 2.10 4.57 -3.47
N VAL A 110 2.14 4.15 -4.74
CA VAL A 110 1.27 3.10 -5.28
C VAL A 110 1.49 1.79 -4.54
N TYR A 111 2.73 1.45 -4.20
CA TYR A 111 2.98 0.26 -3.39
C TYR A 111 2.39 0.37 -1.98
N LEU A 112 2.52 1.55 -1.36
CA LEU A 112 2.00 1.83 -0.01
C LEU A 112 0.47 1.74 0.09
N THR A 113 -0.29 1.92 -1.00
CA THR A 113 -1.76 1.82 -0.95
C THR A 113 -2.25 0.40 -0.67
N THR A 114 -1.41 -0.61 -0.86
CA THR A 114 -1.73 -2.04 -0.61
C THR A 114 -2.23 -2.28 0.81
N THR A 115 -1.68 -1.61 1.83
CA THR A 115 -2.13 -1.72 3.23
C THR A 115 -2.96 -0.54 3.72
N CYS A 116 -3.01 0.54 2.95
CA CYS A 116 -3.61 1.79 3.37
C CYS A 116 -4.57 2.32 2.28
N PRO A 117 -5.77 1.72 2.11
CA PRO A 117 -6.71 2.12 1.07
C PRO A 117 -7.20 3.56 1.24
N ASN A 118 -7.13 4.11 2.45
CA ASN A 118 -7.46 5.52 2.74
C ASN A 118 -6.59 6.54 1.96
N LYS A 119 -5.44 6.12 1.43
CA LYS A 119 -4.54 6.95 0.60
C LYS A 119 -4.74 6.72 -0.90
N ALA A 120 -5.47 5.67 -1.29
CA ALA A 120 -5.55 5.21 -2.68
C ALA A 120 -6.11 6.27 -3.63
N TYR A 121 -7.16 6.99 -3.22
CA TYR A 121 -7.74 8.06 -4.03
C TYR A 121 -6.73 9.18 -4.31
N ALA A 122 -6.02 9.65 -3.27
CA ALA A 122 -5.04 10.72 -3.42
C ALA A 122 -3.88 10.32 -4.34
N VAL A 123 -3.40 9.09 -4.18
CA VAL A 123 -2.34 8.52 -5.03
C VAL A 123 -2.83 8.33 -6.46
N HIS A 124 -4.07 7.89 -6.67
CA HIS A 124 -4.67 7.75 -7.99
C HIS A 124 -4.67 9.08 -8.75
N ILE A 125 -5.14 10.16 -8.11
CA ILE A 125 -5.22 11.49 -8.74
C ILE A 125 -3.83 11.95 -9.21
N VAL A 126 -2.80 11.90 -8.37
CA VAL A 126 -1.44 12.31 -8.80
C VAL A 126 -0.85 11.36 -9.85
N SER A 127 -1.23 10.08 -9.85
CA SER A 127 -0.76 9.10 -10.84
C SER A 127 -1.29 9.36 -12.25
N GLN A 128 -2.35 10.15 -12.42
CA GLN A 128 -2.86 10.54 -13.74
C GLN A 128 -1.86 11.43 -14.51
N PHE A 129 -0.97 12.14 -13.83
CA PHE A 129 -0.05 13.11 -14.43
C PHE A 129 1.38 12.58 -14.65
N MET A 130 1.53 11.26 -14.89
CA MET A 130 2.83 10.64 -15.12
C MET A 130 3.50 11.12 -16.42
N ALA A 131 2.73 11.38 -17.47
CA ALA A 131 3.25 11.84 -18.77
C ALA A 131 3.63 13.34 -18.77
N THR A 132 2.83 14.18 -18.11
CA THR A 132 3.01 15.64 -18.04
C THR A 132 2.90 16.11 -16.60
N SER A 133 4.00 15.97 -15.84
CA SER A 133 4.07 16.40 -14.45
C SER A 133 4.57 17.84 -14.32
N CYS A 134 3.98 18.59 -13.39
CA CYS A 134 4.31 19.98 -13.11
C CYS A 134 4.58 20.19 -11.61
N SER A 135 4.98 21.41 -11.25
CA SER A 135 5.32 21.77 -9.87
C SER A 135 4.15 21.59 -8.88
N THR A 136 2.90 21.81 -9.28
CA THR A 136 1.73 21.61 -8.40
C THR A 136 1.43 20.13 -8.15
N HIS A 137 1.60 19.28 -9.17
CA HIS A 137 1.51 17.82 -9.02
C HIS A 137 2.58 17.32 -8.05
N TYR A 138 3.82 17.81 -8.19
CA TYR A 138 4.92 17.46 -7.29
C TYR A 138 4.63 17.90 -5.84
N ALA A 139 4.10 19.11 -5.65
CA ALA A 139 3.70 19.60 -4.33
C ALA A 139 2.61 18.71 -3.69
N SER A 140 1.66 18.22 -4.50
CA SER A 140 0.62 17.29 -4.06
C SER A 140 1.20 15.94 -3.62
N VAL A 141 2.17 15.39 -4.37
CA VAL A 141 2.89 14.17 -3.98
C VAL A 141 3.61 14.37 -2.64
N LEU A 142 4.31 15.48 -2.46
CA LEU A 142 4.98 15.78 -1.19
C LEU A 142 3.98 15.93 -0.03
N ARG A 143 2.80 16.51 -0.27
CA ARG A 143 1.73 16.58 0.73
C ARG A 143 1.24 15.20 1.15
N ILE A 144 1.02 14.29 0.19
CA ILE A 144 0.64 12.91 0.49
C ILE A 144 1.70 12.24 1.37
N ILE A 145 2.98 12.46 1.09
CA ILE A 145 4.07 11.89 1.90
C ILE A 145 4.11 12.51 3.31
N ARG A 146 3.78 13.80 3.47
CA ARG A 146 3.60 14.40 4.81
C ARG A 146 2.44 13.79 5.59
N TYR A 147 1.35 13.42 4.91
CA TYR A 147 0.24 12.68 5.52
C TYR A 147 0.69 11.28 5.93
N VAL A 148 1.49 10.60 5.10
CA VAL A 148 2.11 9.31 5.44
C VAL A 148 2.97 9.42 6.69
N ASN A 149 3.76 10.49 6.83
CA ASN A 149 4.57 10.74 8.03
C ASN A 149 3.71 10.83 9.31
N GLY A 150 2.53 11.44 9.23
CA GLY A 150 1.58 11.51 10.35
C GLY A 150 0.86 10.19 10.64
N THR A 151 0.90 9.23 9.72
CA THR A 151 0.16 7.97 9.80
C THR A 151 1.06 6.73 9.73
N LEU A 152 2.36 6.87 10.04
CA LEU A 152 3.36 5.80 9.91
C LEU A 152 2.96 4.51 10.62
N PHE A 153 2.38 4.62 11.81
CA PHE A 153 2.03 3.49 12.68
C PHE A 153 0.61 2.94 12.44
N HIS A 154 -0.08 3.40 11.40
CA HIS A 154 -1.37 2.81 11.03
C HIS A 154 -1.14 1.49 10.30
N GLY A 155 -1.94 0.48 10.63
CA GLY A 155 -1.90 -0.84 10.01
C GLY A 155 -3.31 -1.42 9.86
N LEU A 156 -3.39 -2.57 9.19
CA LEU A 156 -4.62 -3.34 9.03
C LEU A 156 -4.66 -4.44 10.08
N HIS A 157 -5.71 -4.45 10.90
CA HIS A 157 -5.92 -5.48 11.90
C HIS A 157 -6.93 -6.52 11.37
N PHE A 158 -6.49 -7.76 11.23
CA PHE A 158 -7.28 -8.93 10.86
C PHE A 158 -7.62 -9.72 12.12
N SER A 159 -8.81 -9.51 12.67
CA SER A 159 -9.22 -10.19 13.91
C SER A 159 -9.41 -11.69 13.74
N ALA A 160 -8.95 -12.46 14.72
CA ALA A 160 -9.19 -13.90 14.84
C ALA A 160 -10.66 -14.26 15.11
N HIS A 161 -11.46 -13.29 15.58
CA HIS A 161 -12.87 -13.48 15.93
C HIS A 161 -13.83 -12.96 14.85
N SER A 162 -13.29 -12.60 13.69
CA SER A 162 -14.08 -12.08 12.59
C SER A 162 -14.91 -13.15 11.89
N SER A 163 -16.16 -12.79 11.53
CA SER A 163 -16.97 -13.64 10.65
C SER A 163 -16.43 -13.58 9.23
N LEU A 164 -16.20 -14.74 8.60
CA LEU A 164 -15.77 -14.85 7.19
C LEU A 164 -16.91 -14.48 6.22
N GLU A 165 -17.37 -13.24 6.25
CA GLU A 165 -18.34 -12.69 5.33
C GLU A 165 -17.63 -11.86 4.27
N LEU A 166 -17.89 -12.12 2.99
CA LEU A 166 -17.42 -11.26 1.91
C LEU A 166 -18.42 -10.11 1.70
N ARG A 167 -17.99 -8.88 1.97
CA ARG A 167 -18.72 -7.64 1.65
C ARG A 167 -18.06 -6.93 0.49
N ALA A 168 -18.87 -6.49 -0.46
CA ALA A 168 -18.43 -5.70 -1.59
C ALA A 168 -19.17 -4.37 -1.57
N HIS A 169 -18.42 -3.26 -1.61
CA HIS A 169 -18.96 -1.93 -1.81
C HIS A 169 -18.49 -1.43 -3.18
N SER A 170 -19.38 -0.82 -3.95
CA SER A 170 -19.01 -0.07 -5.15
C SER A 170 -19.57 1.32 -5.06
N ASP A 171 -18.78 2.30 -5.44
CA ASP A 171 -19.19 3.68 -5.59
C ASP A 171 -18.74 4.18 -6.96
N ALA A 172 -19.54 5.05 -7.56
CA ALA A 172 -19.26 5.58 -8.89
C ALA A 172 -19.60 7.05 -8.92
N ASP A 173 -18.59 7.87 -9.21
CA ASP A 173 -18.74 9.30 -9.39
C ASP A 173 -18.83 9.62 -10.89
N TRP A 174 -19.89 10.32 -11.29
CA TRP A 174 -20.07 10.77 -12.67
C TRP A 174 -19.35 12.10 -12.94
N ALA A 175 -18.50 12.12 -13.98
CA ALA A 175 -17.87 13.31 -14.57
C ALA A 175 -17.06 14.19 -13.61
N ARG A 176 -16.52 13.61 -12.53
CA ARG A 176 -15.70 14.30 -11.53
C ARG A 176 -14.28 14.61 -12.03
N ASP A 177 -13.82 13.91 -13.05
CA ASP A 177 -12.60 14.28 -13.78
C ASP A 177 -12.88 15.50 -14.67
N PHE A 178 -12.39 16.67 -14.27
CA PHE A 178 -12.56 17.91 -15.03
C PHE A 178 -11.74 17.94 -16.33
N ASN A 179 -10.75 17.05 -16.48
CA ASN A 179 -9.86 17.05 -17.63
C ASN A 179 -10.42 16.19 -18.77
N ASP A 180 -11.04 15.05 -18.46
CA ASP A 180 -11.54 14.11 -19.48
C ASP A 180 -13.01 13.69 -19.33
N HIS A 181 -13.70 14.17 -18.28
CA HIS A 181 -15.10 13.85 -17.96
C HIS A 181 -15.41 12.35 -17.83
N LYS A 182 -14.40 11.51 -17.62
CA LYS A 182 -14.63 10.09 -17.37
C LYS A 182 -15.18 9.87 -15.97
N SER A 183 -16.02 8.86 -15.85
CA SER A 183 -16.52 8.39 -14.56
C SER A 183 -15.41 7.65 -13.81
N ILE A 184 -15.29 7.90 -12.52
CA ILE A 184 -14.38 7.18 -11.63
C ILE A 184 -15.21 6.15 -10.86
N VAL A 185 -14.84 4.88 -11.00
CA VAL A 185 -15.48 3.78 -10.27
C VAL A 185 -14.51 3.30 -9.19
N GLY A 186 -14.98 3.25 -7.95
CA GLY A 186 -14.30 2.63 -6.83
C GLY A 186 -15.03 1.36 -6.42
N TYR A 187 -14.28 0.31 -6.10
CA TYR A 187 -14.83 -0.87 -5.44
C TYR A 187 -13.94 -1.26 -4.27
N CYS A 188 -14.54 -1.76 -3.21
CA CYS A 188 -13.83 -2.24 -2.03
C CYS A 188 -14.43 -3.58 -1.59
N LEU A 189 -13.59 -4.61 -1.58
CA LEU A 189 -13.95 -5.96 -1.18
C LEU A 189 -13.35 -6.20 0.21
N PHE A 190 -14.20 -6.41 1.20
CA PHE A 190 -13.81 -6.74 2.56
C PHE A 190 -14.21 -8.18 2.84
N LEU A 191 -13.26 -9.01 3.23
CA LEU A 191 -13.58 -10.20 4.00
C LEU A 191 -13.67 -9.71 5.45
N VAL A 192 -14.89 -9.57 5.97
CA VAL A 192 -15.25 -8.73 7.11
C VAL A 192 -14.46 -9.10 8.35
N ILE A 193 -13.98 -8.04 9.02
CA ILE A 193 -13.73 -7.98 10.47
C ILE A 193 -14.83 -7.07 11.04
N PRO A 194 -15.65 -7.50 12.02
CA PRO A 194 -16.54 -6.59 12.74
C PRO A 194 -15.75 -5.56 13.54
#